data_AF-A0A4V2B3T4-F1
#
_entry.id   AF-A0A4V2B3T4-F1
#
_cell.length_a   1.000
_cell.length_b   1.000
_cell.length_c   1.000
_cell.angle_alpha   90.00
_cell.angle_beta   90.00
_cell.angle_gamma   90.00
#
_symmetry.space_group_name_H-M   'P 1'
#
loop_
_entity.id
_entity.type
_entity.pdbx_description
1 polymer ?
#
loop_
_entity_poly.entity_id
_entity_poly.type
_entity_poly.pdbx_seq_one_letter_code
_entity_poly.pdbx_strand_id
1 'polypeptide(L)'
;MPRLLIRSLFTLIPLLLVVQARGEYRAYQLAIVDKASGQKRTVISILDDQQYATYHPIRSSEKITLEDHWRCKKRSDISQDPLQLICPNPRAAKPR
;
A
#
# COMPACT_ATOMS: atom_id res chain seq x y z
N MET A 1 -1.31 -46.07 26.18
CA MET A 1 -1.47 -44.61 25.97
C MET A 1 -0.36 -44.00 25.05
N PRO A 2 -0.16 -44.42 23.77
CA PRO A 2 0.75 -43.71 22.84
C PRO A 2 0.07 -42.96 21.69
N ARG A 3 -1.25 -43.14 21.47
CA ARG A 3 -1.96 -42.57 20.31
C ARG A 3 -2.36 -41.09 20.43
N LEU A 4 -2.34 -40.50 21.63
CA LEU A 4 -2.66 -39.08 21.85
C LEU A 4 -1.49 -38.13 21.51
N LEU A 5 -0.24 -38.59 21.66
CA LEU A 5 0.95 -37.75 21.46
C LEU A 5 1.19 -37.44 19.96
N ILE A 6 0.87 -38.39 19.08
CA ILE A 6 1.08 -38.24 17.63
C ILE A 6 0.07 -37.27 17.00
N ARG A 7 -1.15 -37.15 17.53
CA ARG A 7 -2.15 -36.19 17.04
C ARG A 7 -1.84 -34.74 17.41
N SER A 8 -1.19 -34.49 18.55
CA SER A 8 -0.82 -33.13 18.98
C SER A 8 0.39 -32.57 18.21
N LEU A 9 1.20 -33.43 17.60
CA LEU A 9 2.35 -32.99 16.79
C LEU A 9 1.92 -32.46 15.41
N PHE A 10 0.81 -32.97 14.86
CA PHE A 10 0.29 -32.56 13.55
C PHE A 10 -0.38 -31.18 13.55
N THR A 11 -0.78 -30.64 14.71
CA THR A 11 -1.37 -29.30 14.83
C THR A 11 -0.33 -28.20 15.07
N LEU A 12 0.84 -28.52 15.63
CA LEU A 12 1.88 -27.52 15.94
C LEU A 12 2.70 -27.10 14.72
N ILE A 13 2.91 -28.01 13.77
CA ILE A 13 3.71 -27.81 12.55
C ILE A 13 3.12 -26.77 11.58
N PRO A 14 1.82 -26.76 11.24
CA PRO A 14 1.27 -25.75 10.33
C PRO A 14 1.25 -24.34 10.94
N LEU A 15 1.25 -24.19 12.27
CA LEU A 15 1.27 -22.88 12.93
C LEU A 15 2.62 -22.16 12.77
N LEU A 16 3.72 -22.90 12.63
CA LEU A 16 5.07 -22.34 12.46
C LEU A 16 5.37 -21.92 11.00
N LEU A 17 4.55 -22.32 10.03
CA LEU A 17 4.77 -22.05 8.60
C LEU A 17 4.06 -20.79 8.08
N VAL A 18 3.29 -20.07 8.91
CA VAL A 18 2.51 -18.90 8.48
C VAL A 18 3.37 -17.62 8.34
N VAL A 19 4.67 -17.66 8.64
CA VAL A 19 5.44 -16.44 9.01
C VAL A 19 6.08 -15.67 7.82
N GLN A 20 5.83 -15.98 6.55
CA GLN A 20 6.54 -15.29 5.45
C GLN A 20 5.68 -14.93 4.23
N ALA A 21 4.41 -14.55 4.41
CA ALA A 21 3.68 -13.89 3.33
C ALA A 21 4.22 -12.45 3.17
N ARG A 22 5.03 -12.22 2.12
CA ARG A 22 5.58 -10.90 1.79
C ARG A 22 4.67 -10.23 0.76
N GLY A 23 3.90 -9.23 1.18
CA GLY A 23 3.07 -8.44 0.28
C GLY A 23 3.91 -7.47 -0.54
N GLU A 24 3.76 -7.51 -1.87
CA GLU A 24 4.18 -6.39 -2.72
C GLU A 24 3.21 -5.22 -2.47
N TYR A 25 3.73 -4.02 -2.23
CA TYR A 25 2.89 -2.82 -2.16
C TYR A 25 3.16 -1.89 -3.34
N ARG A 26 2.15 -1.07 -3.66
CA ARG A 26 2.19 -0.09 -4.75
C ARG A 26 2.19 1.32 -4.18
N ALA A 27 2.85 2.22 -4.88
CA ALA A 27 2.73 3.65 -4.69
C ALA A 27 1.92 4.22 -5.86
N TYR A 28 1.02 5.15 -5.56
CA TYR A 28 0.08 5.79 -6.46
C TYR A 28 0.31 7.29 -6.43
N GLN A 29 0.46 7.89 -7.60
CA GLN A 29 0.43 9.33 -7.78
C GLN A 29 -0.99 9.75 -8.13
N LEU A 30 -1.59 10.53 -7.25
CA LEU A 30 -2.98 10.99 -7.34
C LEU A 30 -3.02 12.48 -7.62
N ALA A 31 -3.78 12.88 -8.63
CA ALA A 31 -4.20 14.26 -8.80
C ALA A 31 -5.53 14.49 -8.07
N ILE A 32 -5.57 15.51 -7.23
CA ILE A 32 -6.79 15.99 -6.58
C ILE A 32 -7.08 17.37 -7.14
N VAL A 33 -8.18 17.48 -7.87
CA VAL A 33 -8.62 18.72 -8.52
C VAL A 33 -9.92 19.18 -7.91
N ASP A 34 -9.93 20.39 -7.36
CA ASP A 34 -11.14 21.05 -6.88
C ASP A 34 -11.85 21.72 -8.06
N LYS A 35 -13.03 21.21 -8.43
CA LYS A 35 -13.80 21.75 -9.56
C LYS A 35 -14.35 23.15 -9.30
N ALA A 36 -14.51 23.55 -8.03
CA ALA A 36 -15.05 24.86 -7.69
C ALA A 36 -13.99 25.97 -7.83
N SER A 37 -12.76 25.69 -7.40
CA SER A 37 -11.66 26.67 -7.40
C SER A 37 -10.67 26.50 -8.55
N GLY A 38 -10.69 25.36 -9.25
CA GLY A 38 -9.69 24.99 -10.25
C GLY A 38 -8.34 24.59 -9.66
N GLN A 39 -8.19 24.57 -8.33
CA GLN A 39 -6.93 24.20 -7.69
C GLN A 39 -6.62 22.72 -7.88
N LYS A 40 -5.36 22.43 -8.18
CA LYS A 40 -4.83 21.07 -8.33
C LYS A 40 -3.71 20.85 -7.33
N ARG A 41 -3.75 19.70 -6.64
CA ARG A 41 -2.62 19.17 -5.87
C ARG A 41 -2.31 17.74 -6.29
N THR A 42 -1.03 17.38 -6.24
CA THR A 42 -0.57 16.01 -6.48
C THR A 42 -0.12 15.41 -5.15
N VAL A 43 -0.55 14.19 -4.87
CA VAL A 43 -0.20 13.44 -3.66
C VAL A 43 0.33 12.08 -4.08
N ILE A 44 1.37 11.60 -3.40
CA ILE A 44 1.82 10.22 -3.53
C ILE A 44 1.32 9.44 -2.31
N SER A 45 0.71 8.29 -2.54
CA SER A 45 0.04 7.48 -1.51
C SER A 45 0.26 5.99 -1.76
N ILE A 46 0.13 5.17 -0.71
CA ILE A 46 0.02 3.70 -0.84
C ILE A 46 -1.42 3.23 -1.08
N LEU A 47 -2.37 4.15 -0.94
CA LEU A 47 -3.79 3.95 -1.22
C LEU A 47 -4.08 4.42 -2.64
N ASP A 48 -4.83 3.61 -3.39
CA ASP A 48 -5.32 4.01 -4.72
C ASP A 48 -6.37 5.14 -4.63
N ASP A 49 -6.85 5.63 -5.77
CA ASP A 49 -7.80 6.73 -5.84
C ASP A 49 -9.14 6.45 -5.16
N GLN A 50 -9.57 5.19 -5.10
CA GLN A 50 -10.81 4.77 -4.44
C GLN A 50 -10.62 4.68 -2.92
N GLN A 51 -9.54 4.05 -2.50
CA GLN A 51 -9.20 3.88 -1.09
C GLN A 51 -8.85 5.21 -0.42
N TYR A 52 -8.13 6.09 -1.12
CA TYR A 52 -7.68 7.36 -0.57
C TYR A 52 -8.84 8.19 0.00
N ALA A 53 -9.97 8.26 -0.72
CA ALA A 53 -11.16 8.98 -0.28
C ALA A 53 -11.81 8.40 1.00
N THR A 54 -11.53 7.13 1.32
CA THR A 54 -12.05 6.47 2.52
C THR A 54 -11.27 6.86 3.78
N TYR A 55 -9.98 7.14 3.64
CA TYR A 55 -9.08 7.46 4.78
C TYR A 55 -8.75 8.95 4.88
N HIS A 56 -8.87 9.70 3.79
CA HIS A 56 -8.58 11.13 3.74
C HIS A 56 -9.84 11.91 3.35
N PRO A 57 -10.31 12.84 4.21
CA PRO A 57 -11.41 13.72 3.86
C PRO A 57 -11.11 14.49 2.59
N ILE A 58 -11.99 14.39 1.61
CA ILE A 58 -12.00 15.19 0.39
C ILE A 58 -13.28 16.02 0.34
N ARG A 59 -13.22 17.20 -0.27
CA ARG A 59 -14.41 18.03 -0.48
C ARG A 59 -15.28 17.39 -1.56
N SER A 60 -16.58 17.63 -1.51
CA SER A 60 -17.51 17.17 -2.56
C SER A 60 -17.22 17.76 -3.94
N SER A 61 -16.54 18.92 -4.00
CA SER A 61 -16.08 19.54 -5.23
C SER A 61 -14.76 18.96 -5.76
N GLU A 62 -14.03 18.21 -4.92
CA GLU A 62 -12.76 17.60 -5.30
C GLU A 62 -12.98 16.29 -6.06
N LYS A 63 -12.18 16.08 -7.10
CA LYS A 63 -12.09 14.82 -7.83
C LYS A 63 -10.68 14.28 -7.73
N ILE A 64 -10.57 13.02 -7.29
CA ILE A 64 -9.31 12.27 -7.30
C ILE A 64 -9.18 11.59 -8.67
N THR A 65 -7.97 11.57 -9.23
CA THR A 65 -7.65 10.84 -10.46
C THR A 65 -6.28 10.20 -10.30
N LEU A 66 -6.16 8.92 -10.64
CA LEU A 66 -4.90 8.21 -10.70
C LEU A 66 -4.07 8.70 -11.90
N GLU A 67 -2.92 9.32 -11.66
CA GLU A 67 -2.00 9.78 -12.71
C GLU A 67 -0.95 8.73 -13.04
N ASP A 68 -0.36 8.10 -12.02
CA ASP A 68 0.67 7.08 -12.20
C ASP A 68 0.71 6.10 -11.02
N HIS A 69 1.31 4.93 -11.20
CA HIS A 69 1.54 3.99 -10.11
C HIS A 69 2.75 3.08 -10.37
N TRP A 70 3.47 2.71 -9.33
CA TRP A 70 4.61 1.80 -9.45
C TRP A 70 4.69 0.83 -8.28
N ARG A 71 5.32 -0.31 -8.54
CA ARG A 71 5.58 -1.32 -7.53
C ARG A 71 6.77 -0.92 -6.67
N CYS A 72 6.60 -1.00 -5.36
CA CYS A 72 7.70 -0.88 -4.42
C CYS A 72 8.26 -2.26 -4.06
N LYS A 73 9.59 -2.40 -4.12
CA LYS A 73 10.31 -3.64 -3.80
C LYS A 73 10.61 -3.80 -2.31
N LYS A 74 10.56 -2.71 -1.54
CA LYS A 74 10.76 -2.74 -0.08
C LYS A 74 9.49 -3.27 0.60
N ARG A 75 9.54 -3.53 1.91
CA ARG A 75 8.35 -3.90 2.68
C ARG A 75 7.72 -2.65 3.31
N SER A 76 6.40 -2.60 3.37
CA SER A 76 5.63 -1.55 4.05
C SER A 76 5.69 -1.64 5.58
N ASP A 77 6.22 -2.73 6.13
CA ASP A 77 6.32 -3.01 7.58
C ASP A 77 7.74 -2.85 8.16
N ILE A 78 8.77 -2.66 7.31
CA ILE A 78 10.16 -2.44 7.75
C ILE A 78 10.46 -0.95 7.98
N SER A 79 9.70 -0.04 7.38
CA SER A 79 9.93 1.39 7.57
C SER A 79 9.26 1.85 8.86
N GLN A 80 10.08 2.17 9.87
CA GLN A 80 9.65 2.80 11.13
C GLN A 80 9.16 4.25 10.92
N ASP A 81 9.35 4.78 9.72
CA ASP A 81 8.88 6.10 9.29
C ASP A 81 7.75 5.94 8.26
N PRO A 82 6.50 6.36 8.59
CA PRO A 82 5.36 6.36 7.67
C PRO A 82 5.61 7.17 6.39
N LEU A 83 6.49 8.17 6.44
CA LEU A 83 6.83 9.03 5.30
C LEU A 83 7.90 8.41 4.40
N GLN A 84 8.69 7.44 4.90
CA GLN A 84 9.65 6.67 4.09
C GLN A 84 9.05 5.41 3.47
N LEU A 85 7.75 5.16 3.68
CA LEU A 85 7.08 3.99 3.08
C LEU A 85 7.05 4.06 1.56
N ILE A 86 7.08 5.24 0.97
CA ILE A 86 6.84 5.41 -0.46
C ILE A 86 8.19 5.36 -1.21
N CYS A 87 8.38 4.34 -2.03
CA CYS A 87 9.57 4.25 -2.88
C CYS A 87 9.52 5.28 -4.02
N PRO A 88 10.67 5.78 -4.52
CA PRO A 88 10.68 6.75 -5.61
C PRO A 88 10.12 6.16 -6.91
N ASN A 89 9.48 7.00 -7.72
CA ASN A 89 8.95 6.59 -9.02
C ASN A 89 10.12 6.24 -9.96
N PRO A 90 10.26 4.98 -10.41
CA PRO A 90 11.36 4.57 -11.30
C PRO A 90 11.27 5.21 -12.69
N ARG A 91 10.10 5.75 -13.07
CA ARG A 91 9.89 6.44 -14.35
C ARG A 91 10.16 7.94 -14.27
N ALA A 92 10.22 8.55 -13.08
CA ALA A 92 10.47 9.99 -12.94
C ALA A 92 11.89 10.40 -13.38
N ALA A 93 12.85 9.46 -13.37
CA ALA A 93 14.25 9.73 -13.70
C ALA A 93 14.61 9.57 -15.18
N LYS A 94 13.68 9.15 -16.05
CA LYS A 94 13.94 9.07 -17.50
C LYS A 94 13.45 10.37 -18.18
N PRO A 95 14.35 11.20 -18.72
CA PRO A 95 13.94 12.22 -19.68
C PRO A 95 13.29 11.51 -20.87
N ARG A 96 12.16 12.03 -21.35
CA ARG A 96 11.59 11.66 -22.65
C ARG A 96 12.44 12.25 -23.77
#